data_AF-A0AAE3RM32-F1
#
_entry.id   AF-A0AAE3RM32-F1
#
_cell.length_a   1.000
_cell.length_b   1.000
_cell.length_c   1.000
_cell.angle_alpha   90.00
_cell.angle_beta   90.00
_cell.angle_gamma   90.00
#
_symmetry.space_group_name_H-M   'P 1'
#
loop_
_entity.id
_entity.type
_entity.pdbx_description
1 polymer ?
#
loop_
_entity_poly.entity_id
_entity_poly.type
_entity_poly.pdbx_seq_one_letter_code
_entity_poly.pdbx_strand_id
1 'polypeptide(L)'
;MELLLLSNSTLPGKAWLEHALPLIAGQVKGRRKAVFIPFAGVTQSWDDYTAKVAAVMAPMAVSVTGIHSVDDPIAAIESTEMVIVGGGNTFQLLKECRSRGLLAPIVDVVKRGALYIGWSAGSNLACPTIRTTNDMPIVDPQGFDALGLFPLQINPHFTNALPTGHQGETREQRIRELLVVAPELTVIGLPEGNWIQVTDGHATLGGPNPTLLFKAGEEAITLPAGHRF
;
A
#
# COMPACT_ATOMS: atom_id res chain seq x y z
N MET A 1 -0.83 -4.60 -15.55
CA MET A 1 -1.35 -3.97 -14.32
C MET A 1 -0.51 -2.74 -14.03
N GLU A 2 -1.12 -1.68 -13.51
CA GLU A 2 -0.45 -0.44 -13.15
C GLU A 2 -0.60 -0.23 -11.64
N LEU A 3 0.50 -0.25 -10.88
CA LEU A 3 0.49 -0.08 -9.43
C LEU A 3 1.53 0.98 -9.00
N LEU A 4 1.21 1.75 -7.96
CA LEU A 4 2.15 2.57 -7.21
C LEU A 4 2.01 2.24 -5.73
N LEU A 5 3.04 1.64 -5.14
CA LEU A 5 3.04 1.14 -3.77
C LEU A 5 4.09 1.90 -2.95
N LEU A 6 3.65 2.92 -2.22
CA LEU A 6 4.51 3.81 -1.44
C LEU A 6 4.69 3.23 -0.03
N SER A 7 5.89 3.34 0.54
CA SER A 7 6.11 2.90 1.92
C SER A 7 5.34 3.75 2.93
N ASN A 8 5.37 5.07 2.76
CA ASN A 8 4.77 6.05 3.66
C ASN A 8 4.22 7.26 2.90
N SER A 9 3.47 8.13 3.58
CA SER A 9 2.85 9.30 2.92
C SER A 9 3.69 10.57 2.95
N THR A 10 4.62 10.72 3.90
CA THR A 10 5.24 12.02 4.17
C THR A 10 6.73 11.85 4.49
N LEU A 11 7.58 12.57 3.77
CA LEU A 11 9.01 12.65 4.08
C LEU A 11 9.27 13.72 5.17
N PRO A 12 10.35 13.61 5.95
CA PRO A 12 10.75 14.65 6.90
C PRO A 12 10.84 16.03 6.22
N GLY A 13 10.16 17.02 6.79
CA GLY A 13 10.15 18.41 6.29
C GLY A 13 9.38 18.64 4.97
N LYS A 14 8.63 17.65 4.48
CA LYS A 14 7.81 17.75 3.27
C LYS A 14 6.32 17.74 3.56
N ALA A 15 5.52 18.27 2.64
CA ALA A 15 4.07 18.16 2.71
C ALA A 15 3.61 16.71 2.49
N TRP A 16 2.38 16.42 2.93
CA TRP A 16 1.76 15.11 2.77
C TRP A 16 1.61 14.75 1.29
N LEU A 17 2.06 13.54 0.91
CA LEU A 17 2.19 13.01 -0.45
C LEU A 17 3.07 13.82 -1.42
N GLU A 18 3.78 14.87 -0.98
CA GLU A 18 4.60 15.72 -1.87
C GLU A 18 5.59 14.90 -2.71
N HIS A 19 6.29 13.95 -2.09
CA HIS A 19 7.25 13.09 -2.78
C HIS A 19 6.61 12.11 -3.78
N ALA A 20 5.34 11.77 -3.58
CA ALA A 20 4.59 10.86 -4.43
C ALA A 20 4.00 11.58 -5.65
N LEU A 21 3.76 12.89 -5.58
CA LEU A 21 3.09 13.66 -6.62
C LEU A 21 3.70 13.49 -8.03
N PRO A 22 5.03 13.58 -8.22
CA PRO A 22 5.63 13.37 -9.54
C PRO A 22 5.43 11.93 -10.06
N LEU A 23 5.47 10.95 -9.16
CA LEU A 23 5.28 9.53 -9.50
C LEU A 23 3.83 9.26 -9.92
N ILE A 24 2.89 9.79 -9.14
CA ILE A 24 1.45 9.73 -9.44
C ILE A 24 1.18 10.38 -10.78
N ALA A 25 1.65 11.61 -10.99
CA ALA A 25 1.46 12.34 -12.26
C ALA A 25 2.01 11.55 -13.46
N GLY A 26 3.16 10.89 -13.32
CA GLY A 26 3.76 10.04 -14.36
C GLY A 26 2.95 8.79 -14.71
N GLN A 27 2.16 8.25 -13.77
CA GLN A 27 1.36 7.02 -13.97
C GLN A 27 -0.12 7.27 -14.26
N VAL A 28 -0.67 8.44 -13.88
CA VAL A 28 -2.06 8.81 -14.18
C VAL A 28 -2.34 8.69 -15.68
N LYS A 29 -1.38 9.06 -16.56
CA LYS A 29 -1.42 8.84 -18.04
C LYS A 29 -2.80 9.16 -18.68
N GLY A 30 -3.44 10.26 -18.27
CA GLY A 30 -4.73 10.70 -18.81
C GLY A 30 -5.98 10.26 -18.04
N ARG A 31 -5.85 9.37 -17.05
CA ARG A 31 -6.96 8.98 -16.16
C ARG A 31 -7.45 10.18 -15.33
N ARG A 32 -8.75 10.25 -15.06
CA ARG A 32 -9.40 11.39 -14.38
C ARG A 32 -10.34 10.98 -13.26
N LYS A 33 -10.85 9.75 -13.24
CA LYS A 33 -11.79 9.26 -12.23
C LYS A 33 -11.09 8.31 -11.26
N ALA A 34 -11.09 8.67 -9.98
CA ALA A 34 -10.59 7.84 -8.90
C ALA A 34 -11.68 7.58 -7.86
N VAL A 35 -11.72 6.35 -7.37
CA VAL A 35 -12.35 6.04 -6.09
C VAL A 35 -11.28 6.00 -5.01
N PHE A 36 -11.59 6.56 -3.85
CA PHE A 36 -10.74 6.50 -2.67
C PHE A 36 -11.32 5.51 -1.66
N ILE A 37 -10.47 4.63 -1.14
CA ILE A 37 -10.76 3.65 -0.10
C ILE A 37 -10.19 4.20 1.23
N PRO A 38 -11.03 4.80 2.10
CA PRO A 38 -10.57 5.57 3.26
C PRO A 38 -10.45 4.72 4.54
N PHE A 39 -10.83 3.45 4.50
CA PHE A 39 -11.15 2.65 5.69
C PHE A 39 -9.99 2.41 6.66
N ALA A 40 -8.74 2.62 6.21
CA ALA A 40 -7.58 2.62 7.09
C ALA A 40 -7.61 3.78 8.10
N GLY A 41 -8.28 4.89 7.77
CA GLY A 41 -8.43 6.04 8.66
C GLY A 41 -9.24 5.69 9.91
N VAL A 42 -8.62 5.86 11.09
CA VAL A 42 -9.25 5.60 12.40
C VAL A 42 -9.53 6.89 13.16
N THR A 43 -8.55 7.81 13.22
CA THR A 43 -8.61 9.02 14.07
C THR A 43 -9.07 10.28 13.34
N GLN A 44 -9.44 10.17 12.06
CA GLN A 44 -10.05 11.22 11.27
C GLN A 44 -11.26 10.64 10.55
N SER A 45 -12.25 11.48 10.21
CA SER A 45 -13.39 11.02 9.44
C SER A 45 -12.96 10.59 8.03
N TRP A 46 -13.72 9.67 7.42
CA TRP A 46 -13.48 9.25 6.04
C TRP A 46 -13.79 10.36 5.04
N ASP A 47 -14.70 11.28 5.37
CA ASP A 47 -14.98 12.48 4.58
C ASP A 47 -13.78 13.42 4.55
N ASP A 48 -13.19 13.73 5.71
CA ASP A 48 -12.00 14.57 5.81
C ASP A 48 -10.82 13.94 5.09
N TYR A 49 -10.66 12.61 5.22
CA TYR A 49 -9.59 11.90 4.53
C TYR A 49 -9.79 11.97 3.01
N THR A 50 -11.01 11.75 2.54
CA THR A 50 -11.36 11.84 1.11
C THR A 50 -11.11 13.25 0.57
N ALA A 51 -11.55 14.28 1.28
CA ALA A 51 -11.34 15.67 0.90
C ALA A 51 -9.84 16.01 0.81
N LYS A 52 -9.03 15.50 1.75
CA LYS A 52 -7.57 15.68 1.73
C LYS A 52 -6.93 15.02 0.51
N VAL A 53 -7.33 13.81 0.15
CA VAL A 53 -6.86 13.13 -1.07
C VAL A 53 -7.31 13.89 -2.32
N ALA A 54 -8.57 14.29 -2.38
CA ALA A 54 -9.13 15.05 -3.50
C ALA A 54 -8.34 16.35 -3.75
N ALA A 55 -7.99 17.09 -2.70
CA ALA A 55 -7.20 18.32 -2.80
C ALA A 55 -5.81 18.09 -3.39
N VAL A 56 -5.13 17.01 -3.02
CA VAL A 56 -3.81 16.64 -3.57
C VAL A 56 -3.89 16.16 -5.02
N MET A 57 -5.00 15.53 -5.38
CA MET A 57 -5.23 14.99 -6.72
C MET A 57 -5.74 16.04 -7.72
N ALA A 58 -6.39 17.11 -7.24
CA ALA A 58 -7.01 18.15 -8.05
C ALA A 58 -6.06 18.84 -9.07
N PRO A 59 -4.79 19.17 -8.74
CA PRO A 59 -3.85 19.75 -9.72
C PRO A 59 -3.56 18.84 -10.93
N MET A 60 -3.80 17.53 -10.81
CA MET A 60 -3.66 16.56 -11.91
C MET A 60 -4.99 16.33 -12.66
N ALA A 61 -6.01 17.16 -12.40
CA ALA A 61 -7.36 17.04 -12.93
C ALA A 61 -8.05 15.70 -12.60
N VAL A 62 -7.68 15.10 -11.47
CA VAL A 62 -8.29 13.85 -11.00
C VAL A 62 -9.42 14.16 -10.04
N SER A 63 -10.63 13.73 -10.40
CA SER A 63 -11.80 13.71 -9.52
C SER A 63 -11.74 12.48 -8.62
N VAL A 64 -11.88 12.71 -7.31
CA VAL A 64 -11.81 11.67 -6.29
C VAL A 64 -13.17 11.53 -5.62
N THR A 65 -13.71 10.32 -5.60
CA THR A 65 -14.94 9.97 -4.89
C THR A 65 -14.62 9.02 -3.75
N GLY A 66 -15.01 9.37 -2.52
CA GLY A 66 -14.87 8.48 -1.37
C GLY A 66 -15.85 7.31 -1.50
N ILE A 67 -15.35 6.07 -1.42
CA ILE A 67 -16.19 4.88 -1.67
C ILE A 67 -17.25 4.69 -0.58
N HIS A 68 -17.07 5.31 0.58
CA HIS A 68 -18.00 5.23 1.71
C HIS A 68 -19.23 6.13 1.54
N SER A 69 -19.21 7.08 0.61
CA SER A 69 -20.28 8.07 0.41
C SER A 69 -21.13 7.82 -0.84
N VAL A 70 -20.94 6.70 -1.54
CA VAL A 70 -21.74 6.32 -2.72
C VAL A 70 -22.78 5.26 -2.37
N ASP A 71 -23.92 5.30 -3.05
CA ASP A 71 -25.01 4.32 -2.84
C ASP A 71 -24.63 2.92 -3.33
N ASP A 72 -23.95 2.84 -4.48
CA ASP A 72 -23.46 1.59 -5.07
C ASP A 72 -21.93 1.59 -5.17
N PRO A 73 -21.22 1.10 -4.14
CA PRO A 73 -19.76 1.08 -4.14
C PRO A 73 -19.18 0.10 -5.16
N ILE A 74 -19.90 -0.97 -5.52
CA ILE A 74 -19.40 -1.94 -6.50
C ILE A 74 -19.41 -1.29 -7.89
N ALA A 75 -20.52 -0.67 -8.29
CA ALA A 75 -20.60 0.04 -9.57
C ALA A 75 -19.60 1.21 -9.66
N ALA A 76 -19.36 1.91 -8.56
CA ALA A 76 -18.35 2.97 -8.50
C ALA A 76 -16.93 2.43 -8.73
N ILE A 77 -16.58 1.27 -8.15
CA ILE A 77 -15.30 0.60 -8.41
C ILE A 77 -15.23 0.11 -9.85
N GLU A 78 -16.28 -0.52 -10.38
CA GLU A 78 -16.26 -1.13 -11.72
C GLU A 78 -16.07 -0.14 -12.87
N SER A 79 -16.43 1.13 -12.64
CA SER A 79 -16.38 2.23 -13.61
C SER A 79 -15.22 3.21 -13.38
N THR A 80 -14.41 3.01 -12.35
CA THR A 80 -13.27 3.87 -12.03
C THR A 80 -12.08 3.63 -12.96
N GLU A 81 -11.26 4.65 -13.15
CA GLU A 81 -9.96 4.52 -13.84
C GLU A 81 -8.83 4.30 -12.83
N MET A 82 -9.06 4.63 -11.56
CA MET A 82 -8.07 4.57 -10.49
C MET A 82 -8.70 4.12 -9.17
N VAL A 83 -7.98 3.27 -8.44
CA VAL A 83 -8.30 2.91 -7.06
C VAL A 83 -7.18 3.44 -6.18
N ILE A 84 -7.53 4.37 -5.29
CA ILE A 84 -6.59 4.98 -4.34
C ILE A 84 -6.89 4.42 -2.94
N VAL A 85 -5.89 3.86 -2.27
CA VAL A 85 -6.05 3.23 -0.95
C VAL A 85 -5.15 3.91 0.07
N GLY A 86 -5.78 4.49 1.09
CA GLY A 86 -5.06 5.27 2.09
C GLY A 86 -4.31 4.45 3.13
N GLY A 87 -3.31 5.08 3.74
CA GLY A 87 -2.64 4.61 4.95
C GLY A 87 -3.47 4.84 6.21
N GLY A 88 -3.11 4.16 7.30
CA GLY A 88 -3.85 4.11 8.56
C GLY A 88 -3.69 2.71 9.18
N ASN A 89 -4.73 2.15 9.79
CA ASN A 89 -4.68 0.78 10.31
C ASN A 89 -5.08 -0.26 9.23
N THR A 90 -4.16 -1.18 8.93
CA THR A 90 -4.30 -2.22 7.90
C THR A 90 -5.39 -3.24 8.24
N PHE A 91 -5.57 -3.59 9.52
CA PHE A 91 -6.61 -4.54 9.95
C PHE A 91 -8.01 -3.95 9.75
N GLN A 92 -8.22 -2.68 10.11
CA GLN A 92 -9.49 -1.98 9.86
C GLN A 92 -9.76 -1.82 8.36
N LEU A 93 -8.74 -1.46 7.58
CA LEU A 93 -8.83 -1.39 6.12
C LEU A 93 -9.32 -2.72 5.53
N LEU A 94 -8.65 -3.83 5.87
CA LEU A 94 -9.01 -5.13 5.34
C LEU A 94 -10.40 -5.56 5.80
N LYS A 95 -10.74 -5.38 7.08
CA LYS A 95 -12.05 -5.69 7.65
C LYS A 95 -13.17 -5.00 6.86
N GLU A 96 -13.08 -3.69 6.67
CA GLU A 96 -14.12 -2.92 6.00
C GLU A 96 -14.20 -3.24 4.50
N CYS A 97 -13.08 -3.43 3.82
CA CYS A 97 -13.09 -3.87 2.43
C CYS A 97 -13.75 -5.25 2.28
N ARG A 98 -13.46 -6.19 3.19
CA ARG A 98 -14.06 -7.53 3.17
C ARG A 98 -15.55 -7.50 3.50
N SER A 99 -15.95 -6.83 4.60
CA SER A 99 -17.36 -6.79 5.03
C SER A 99 -18.28 -6.13 4.01
N ARG A 100 -17.74 -5.22 3.20
CA ARG A 100 -18.44 -4.52 2.12
C ARG A 100 -18.32 -5.22 0.75
N GLY A 101 -17.66 -6.37 0.68
CA GLY A 101 -17.50 -7.14 -0.56
C GLY A 101 -16.64 -6.46 -1.63
N LEU A 102 -15.72 -5.56 -1.24
CA LEU A 102 -14.98 -4.70 -2.18
C LEU A 102 -13.66 -5.31 -2.68
N LEU A 103 -13.16 -6.37 -2.02
CA LEU A 103 -11.86 -6.97 -2.38
C LEU A 103 -11.84 -7.47 -3.83
N ALA A 104 -12.80 -8.30 -4.23
CA ALA A 104 -12.86 -8.84 -5.58
C ALA A 104 -13.10 -7.75 -6.65
N PRO A 105 -14.07 -6.81 -6.49
CA PRO A 105 -14.24 -5.70 -7.41
C PRO A 105 -12.97 -4.86 -7.63
N ILE A 106 -12.21 -4.58 -6.56
CA ILE A 106 -10.93 -3.85 -6.66
C ILE A 106 -9.93 -4.65 -7.50
N VAL A 107 -9.77 -5.94 -7.21
CA VAL A 107 -8.86 -6.81 -7.97
C VAL A 107 -9.22 -6.82 -9.45
N ASP A 108 -10.50 -6.99 -9.77
CA ASP A 108 -10.98 -7.11 -11.14
C ASP A 108 -10.78 -5.82 -11.93
N VAL A 109 -11.09 -4.65 -11.36
CA VAL A 109 -10.91 -3.38 -12.09
C VAL A 109 -9.43 -3.05 -12.31
N VAL A 110 -8.55 -3.36 -11.35
CA VAL A 110 -7.10 -3.16 -11.51
C VAL A 110 -6.53 -4.12 -12.56
N LYS A 111 -6.96 -5.38 -12.58
CA LYS A 111 -6.59 -6.34 -13.64
C LYS A 111 -7.08 -5.90 -15.03
N ARG A 112 -8.22 -5.20 -15.11
CA ARG A 112 -8.75 -4.58 -16.34
C ARG A 112 -8.03 -3.29 -16.76
N GLY A 113 -7.06 -2.81 -15.99
CA GLY A 113 -6.18 -1.69 -16.38
C GLY A 113 -6.36 -0.41 -15.58
N ALA A 114 -7.23 -0.39 -14.56
CA ALA A 114 -7.25 0.71 -13.61
C ALA A 114 -5.92 0.79 -12.84
N LEU A 115 -5.48 2.02 -12.55
CA LEU A 115 -4.28 2.26 -11.77
C LEU A 115 -4.59 2.10 -10.27
N TYR A 116 -3.80 1.30 -9.58
CA TYR A 116 -3.84 1.21 -8.12
C TYR A 116 -2.78 2.12 -7.50
N ILE A 117 -3.16 2.95 -6.54
CA ILE A 117 -2.22 3.77 -5.75
C ILE A 117 -2.45 3.46 -4.28
N GLY A 118 -1.45 2.92 -3.60
CA GLY A 118 -1.49 2.63 -2.18
C GLY A 118 -0.28 3.22 -1.46
N TRP A 119 -0.47 3.67 -0.23
CA TRP A 119 0.63 4.00 0.67
C TRP A 119 0.45 3.34 2.02
N SER A 120 1.55 2.90 2.64
CA SER A 120 1.54 2.27 3.97
C SER A 120 0.56 1.08 4.00
N ALA A 121 -0.52 1.14 4.78
CA ALA A 121 -1.59 0.14 4.78
C ALA A 121 -2.15 -0.18 3.38
N GLY A 122 -2.26 0.80 2.48
CA GLY A 122 -2.66 0.57 1.10
C GLY A 122 -1.65 -0.26 0.30
N SER A 123 -0.36 -0.17 0.63
CA SER A 123 0.68 -1.03 0.04
C SER A 123 0.62 -2.45 0.61
N ASN A 124 0.29 -2.62 1.90
CA ASN A 124 0.00 -3.94 2.46
C ASN A 124 -1.19 -4.60 1.78
N LEU A 125 -2.29 -3.85 1.56
CA LEU A 125 -3.51 -4.39 0.96
C LEU A 125 -3.30 -4.91 -0.47
N ALA A 126 -2.34 -4.34 -1.23
CA ALA A 126 -2.01 -4.80 -2.57
C ALA A 126 -1.31 -6.16 -2.62
N CYS A 127 -0.69 -6.59 -1.51
CA CYS A 127 0.05 -7.86 -1.41
C CYS A 127 -0.92 -9.06 -1.32
N PRO A 128 -0.41 -10.32 -1.31
CA PRO A 128 -1.28 -11.49 -1.17
C PRO A 128 -1.96 -11.56 0.20
N THR A 129 -1.30 -11.07 1.25
CA THR A 129 -1.85 -11.03 2.61
C THR A 129 -1.35 -9.80 3.37
N ILE A 130 -1.98 -9.47 4.49
CA ILE A 130 -1.50 -8.39 5.38
C ILE A 130 -0.47 -8.85 6.43
N ARG A 131 0.07 -10.08 6.31
CA ARG A 131 0.95 -10.71 7.32
C ARG A 131 2.27 -9.98 7.62
N THR A 132 2.62 -8.98 6.82
CA THR A 132 3.82 -8.13 6.99
C THR A 132 3.48 -6.68 7.35
N THR A 133 2.24 -6.39 7.78
CA THR A 133 1.92 -5.10 8.39
C THR A 133 2.61 -4.94 9.75
N ASN A 134 2.87 -3.70 10.15
CA ASN A 134 3.39 -3.35 11.48
C ASN A 134 2.29 -2.91 12.43
N ASP A 135 1.05 -2.85 11.95
CA ASP A 135 -0.05 -2.28 12.69
C ASP A 135 -0.49 -3.18 13.84
N MET A 136 -1.02 -2.56 14.88
CA MET A 136 -1.69 -3.28 15.96
C MET A 136 -3.01 -3.88 15.46
N PRO A 137 -3.35 -5.14 15.80
CA PRO A 137 -4.59 -5.79 15.39
C PRO A 137 -5.80 -5.29 16.20
N ILE A 138 -6.21 -4.04 15.96
CA ILE A 138 -7.29 -3.38 16.74
C ILE A 138 -8.69 -3.93 16.42
N VAL A 139 -8.85 -4.63 15.30
CA VAL A 139 -10.08 -5.32 14.88
C VAL A 139 -9.72 -6.61 14.16
N ASP A 140 -10.61 -7.59 14.19
CA ASP A 140 -10.44 -8.84 13.45
C ASP A 140 -10.97 -8.69 12.00
N PRO A 141 -10.11 -8.80 10.97
CA PRO A 141 -10.52 -8.71 9.59
C PRO A 141 -11.27 -9.95 9.07
N GLN A 142 -11.35 -11.04 9.83
CA GLN A 142 -11.90 -12.34 9.39
C GLN A 142 -11.06 -13.00 8.28
N GLY A 143 -9.74 -13.04 8.48
CA GLY A 143 -8.76 -13.59 7.52
C GLY A 143 -7.70 -12.56 7.11
N PHE A 144 -6.52 -13.02 6.68
CA PHE A 144 -5.40 -12.14 6.33
C PHE A 144 -5.12 -12.05 4.82
N ASP A 145 -5.81 -12.83 3.99
CA ASP A 145 -5.82 -12.68 2.53
C ASP A 145 -6.23 -11.25 2.15
N ALA A 146 -5.54 -10.70 1.15
CA ALA A 146 -5.74 -9.33 0.66
C ALA A 146 -5.92 -9.35 -0.87
N LEU A 147 -5.50 -8.31 -1.59
CA LEU A 147 -5.84 -8.18 -3.02
C LEU A 147 -5.00 -9.08 -3.94
N GLY A 148 -3.78 -9.45 -3.54
CA GLY A 148 -2.90 -10.28 -4.37
C GLY A 148 -2.55 -9.66 -5.73
N LEU A 149 -2.55 -8.32 -5.81
CA LEU A 149 -2.19 -7.56 -7.02
C LEU A 149 -0.67 -7.51 -7.23
N PHE A 150 0.09 -7.46 -6.14
CA PHE A 150 1.53 -7.56 -6.12
C PHE A 150 1.93 -8.92 -5.49
N PRO A 151 2.81 -9.72 -6.13
CA PRO A 151 3.00 -11.11 -5.73
C PRO A 151 3.89 -11.30 -4.49
N LEU A 152 4.68 -10.29 -4.11
CA LEU A 152 5.59 -10.36 -2.97
C LEU A 152 4.97 -9.66 -1.75
N GLN A 153 5.51 -9.93 -0.58
CA GLN A 153 5.06 -9.30 0.66
C GLN A 153 5.84 -8.01 0.91
N ILE A 154 5.15 -6.92 1.21
CA ILE A 154 5.78 -5.65 1.57
C ILE A 154 5.68 -5.46 3.10
N ASN A 155 6.81 -5.24 3.76
CA ASN A 155 6.86 -4.63 5.08
C ASN A 155 7.14 -3.12 4.89
N PRO A 156 6.12 -2.24 4.92
CA PRO A 156 6.32 -0.80 4.79
C PRO A 156 6.95 -0.24 6.07
N HIS A 157 7.38 1.01 6.04
CA HIS A 157 8.06 1.66 7.16
C HIS A 157 9.20 0.78 7.74
N PHE A 158 9.94 0.11 6.85
CA PHE A 158 10.97 -0.80 7.29
C PHE A 158 12.11 -0.03 7.95
N THR A 159 12.45 -0.45 9.17
CA THR A 159 13.67 -0.10 9.87
C THR A 159 13.99 -1.25 10.82
N ASN A 160 15.27 -1.61 10.92
CA ASN A 160 15.72 -2.57 11.92
C ASN A 160 16.19 -1.90 13.21
N ALA A 161 16.15 -0.56 13.26
CA ALA A 161 16.53 0.21 14.44
C ALA A 161 15.49 0.04 15.55
N LEU A 162 15.97 0.00 16.79
CA LEU A 162 15.16 -0.04 18.00
C LEU A 162 15.56 1.10 18.95
N PRO A 163 14.67 1.53 19.85
CA PRO A 163 15.06 2.43 20.95
C PRO A 163 16.20 1.84 21.77
N THR A 164 17.08 2.70 22.31
CA THR A 164 18.19 2.27 23.17
C THR A 164 17.69 1.45 24.35
N GLY A 165 18.24 0.24 24.52
CA GLY A 165 17.88 -0.67 25.61
C GLY A 165 16.60 -1.48 25.39
N HIS A 166 15.94 -1.35 24.23
CA HIS A 166 14.78 -2.17 23.89
C HIS A 166 15.19 -3.65 23.70
N GLN A 167 14.44 -4.57 24.31
CA GLN A 167 14.72 -6.01 24.29
C GLN A 167 13.70 -6.83 23.49
N GLY A 168 12.65 -6.18 22.98
CA GLY A 168 11.70 -6.81 22.05
C GLY A 168 12.33 -7.11 20.70
N GLU A 169 11.60 -7.86 19.89
CA GLU A 169 12.08 -8.35 18.60
C GLU A 169 12.31 -7.19 17.62
N THR A 170 13.45 -7.23 16.94
CA THR A 170 13.76 -6.36 15.81
C THR A 170 12.79 -6.62 14.66
N ARG A 171 12.75 -5.70 13.69
CA ARG A 171 11.87 -5.90 12.52
C ARG A 171 12.28 -7.13 11.73
N GLU A 172 13.58 -7.35 11.55
CA GLU A 172 14.07 -8.54 10.88
C GLU A 172 13.68 -9.81 11.62
N GLN A 173 13.83 -9.88 12.95
CA GLN A 173 13.44 -11.06 13.72
C GLN A 173 11.97 -11.47 13.48
N ARG A 174 11.04 -10.50 13.49
CA ARG A 174 9.62 -10.75 13.17
C ARG A 174 9.42 -11.25 11.73
N ILE A 175 10.15 -10.71 10.77
CA ILE A 175 10.12 -11.19 9.37
C ILE A 175 10.68 -12.62 9.29
N ARG A 176 11.73 -12.94 10.04
CA ARG A 176 12.30 -14.30 10.09
C ARG A 176 11.33 -15.30 10.70
N GLU A 177 10.56 -14.93 11.72
CA GLU A 177 9.48 -15.78 12.25
C GLU A 177 8.43 -16.10 11.18
N LEU A 178 8.00 -15.08 10.40
CA LEU A 178 7.09 -15.31 9.27
C LEU A 178 7.69 -16.27 8.25
N LEU A 179 8.97 -16.14 7.93
CA LEU A 179 9.67 -17.02 6.98
C LEU A 179 9.87 -18.45 7.53
N VAL A 180 9.77 -18.67 8.84
CA VAL A 180 9.73 -20.04 9.41
C VAL A 180 8.38 -20.71 9.11
N VAL A 181 7.27 -19.99 9.29
CA VAL A 181 5.92 -20.54 9.09
C VAL A 181 5.44 -20.50 7.63
N ALA A 182 6.08 -19.68 6.79
CA ALA A 182 5.77 -19.50 5.37
C ALA A 182 7.07 -19.32 4.56
N PRO A 183 7.88 -20.39 4.43
CA PRO A 183 9.23 -20.33 3.85
C PRO A 183 9.26 -20.01 2.36
N GLU A 184 8.12 -20.14 1.66
CA GLU A 184 7.97 -19.77 0.25
C GLU A 184 7.90 -18.26 0.01
N LEU A 185 7.69 -17.45 1.06
CA LEU A 185 7.53 -16.02 0.93
C LEU A 185 8.85 -15.32 0.60
N THR A 186 8.73 -14.26 -0.18
CA THR A 186 9.75 -13.21 -0.28
C THR A 186 9.19 -11.94 0.33
N VAL A 187 9.90 -11.38 1.32
CA VAL A 187 9.49 -10.18 2.04
C VAL A 187 10.41 -9.02 1.67
N ILE A 188 9.83 -7.89 1.28
CA ILE A 188 10.52 -6.65 0.97
C ILE A 188 10.39 -5.73 2.18
N GLY A 189 11.50 -5.50 2.87
CA GLY A 189 11.62 -4.42 3.84
C GLY A 189 11.75 -3.08 3.12
N LEU A 190 10.62 -2.41 2.89
CA LEU A 190 10.56 -1.16 2.13
C LEU A 190 10.65 0.04 3.10
N PRO A 191 11.80 0.75 3.17
CA PRO A 191 11.96 1.85 4.11
C PRO A 191 11.08 3.04 3.73
N GLU A 192 10.86 3.95 4.68
CA GLU A 192 10.19 5.21 4.39
C GLU A 192 10.92 5.99 3.28
N GLY A 193 10.17 6.68 2.44
CA GLY A 193 10.64 7.40 1.26
C GLY A 193 10.90 6.53 0.02
N ASN A 194 10.79 5.22 0.14
CA ASN A 194 10.84 4.30 -0.98
C ASN A 194 9.45 3.89 -1.46
N TRP A 195 9.41 3.39 -2.70
CA TRP A 195 8.20 2.89 -3.34
C TRP A 195 8.52 1.76 -4.31
N ILE A 196 7.50 1.01 -4.69
CA ILE A 196 7.54 0.08 -5.82
C ILE A 196 6.53 0.56 -6.85
N GLN A 197 7.00 0.72 -8.08
CA GLN A 197 6.17 1.10 -9.20
C GLN A 197 6.05 -0.07 -10.17
N VAL A 198 4.82 -0.48 -10.47
CA VAL A 198 4.52 -1.52 -11.46
C VAL A 198 3.92 -0.85 -12.69
N THR A 199 4.63 -0.90 -13.81
CA THR A 199 4.23 -0.33 -15.10
C THR A 199 4.61 -1.29 -16.21
N ASP A 200 3.73 -1.51 -17.18
CA ASP A 200 4.03 -2.28 -18.40
C ASP A 200 4.64 -3.68 -18.10
N GLY A 201 4.18 -4.32 -17.02
CA GLY A 201 4.63 -5.66 -16.60
C GLY A 201 5.93 -5.70 -15.80
N HIS A 202 6.53 -4.56 -15.48
CA HIS A 202 7.77 -4.48 -14.69
C HIS A 202 7.52 -3.84 -13.33
N ALA A 203 7.94 -4.50 -12.26
CA ALA A 203 7.98 -3.95 -10.91
C ALA A 203 9.37 -3.37 -10.63
N THR A 204 9.45 -2.04 -10.44
CA THR A 204 10.71 -1.32 -10.24
C THR A 204 10.75 -0.68 -8.86
N LEU A 205 11.85 -0.90 -8.13
CA LEU A 205 12.12 -0.24 -6.86
C LEU A 205 12.55 1.21 -7.08
N GLY A 206 11.97 2.13 -6.32
CA GLY A 206 12.38 3.53 -6.29
C GLY A 206 12.56 4.07 -4.87
N GLY A 207 13.17 5.24 -4.79
CA GLY A 207 13.49 5.95 -3.55
C GLY A 207 14.98 5.94 -3.20
N PRO A 208 15.39 6.80 -2.26
CA PRO A 208 16.81 7.05 -1.98
C PRO A 208 17.41 6.06 -0.98
N ASN A 209 16.60 5.28 -0.26
CA ASN A 209 17.04 4.50 0.88
C ASN A 209 17.33 3.04 0.50
N PRO A 210 18.19 2.31 1.23
CA PRO A 210 18.44 0.89 0.98
C PRO A 210 17.21 0.05 1.33
N THR A 211 16.64 -0.65 0.34
CA THR A 211 15.60 -1.65 0.55
C THR A 211 16.23 -3.00 0.87
N LEU A 212 15.66 -3.77 1.79
CA LEU A 212 16.11 -5.13 2.10
C LEU A 212 15.14 -6.18 1.55
N LEU A 213 15.68 -7.27 1.03
CA LEU A 213 14.94 -8.46 0.61
C LEU A 213 15.25 -9.61 1.57
N PHE A 214 14.21 -10.27 2.07
CA PHE A 214 14.31 -11.39 2.99
C PHE A 214 13.69 -12.64 2.36
N LYS A 215 14.42 -13.76 2.44
CA LYS A 215 13.98 -15.10 2.06
C LYS A 215 14.40 -16.10 3.15
N ALA A 216 13.71 -17.23 3.23
CA ALA A 216 14.01 -18.25 4.24
C ALA A 216 15.42 -18.81 4.05
N GLY A 217 16.21 -18.85 5.13
CA GLY A 217 17.58 -19.38 5.11
C GLY A 217 18.63 -18.52 4.39
N GLU A 218 18.26 -17.32 3.92
CA GLU A 218 19.18 -16.40 3.23
C GLU A 218 19.46 -15.16 4.08
N GLU A 219 20.70 -14.66 4.05
CA GLU A 219 21.04 -13.33 4.59
C GLU A 219 20.25 -12.23 3.87
N ALA A 220 19.96 -11.12 4.57
CA ALA A 220 19.20 -10.03 3.98
C ALA A 220 19.96 -9.39 2.81
N ILE A 221 19.30 -9.24 1.66
CA ILE A 221 19.91 -8.69 0.45
C ILE A 221 19.54 -7.21 0.32
N THR A 222 20.53 -6.33 0.24
CA THR A 222 20.31 -4.91 -0.04
C THR A 222 20.06 -4.69 -1.53
N LEU A 223 18.93 -4.05 -1.86
CA LEU A 223 18.54 -3.71 -3.23
C LEU A 223 18.69 -2.21 -3.50
N PRO A 224 19.35 -1.82 -4.61
CA PRO A 224 19.45 -0.42 -5.02
C PRO A 224 18.17 0.06 -5.71
N ALA A 225 17.94 1.37 -5.73
CA ALA A 225 16.94 1.98 -6.58
C ALA A 225 17.16 1.59 -8.06
N GLY A 226 16.07 1.40 -8.80
CA GLY A 226 16.08 0.89 -10.18
C GLY A 226 16.13 -0.64 -10.28
N HIS A 227 16.26 -1.38 -9.17
CA HIS A 227 16.12 -2.83 -9.17
C HIS A 227 14.74 -3.24 -9.74
N ARG A 228 14.74 -4.26 -10.60
CA ARG A 228 13.54 -4.86 -11.17
C ARG A 228 13.29 -6.21 -10.53
N PHE A 229 12.11 -6.37 -9.92
CA PHE A 229 11.67 -7.63 -9.29
C PHE A 229 11.18 -8.64 -10.32
#